data_AF-A0AAW3FGC3-F1
#
_entry.id   AF-A0AAW3FGC3-F1
#
_cell.length_a   1.000
_cell.length_b   1.000
_cell.length_c   1.000
_cell.angle_alpha   90.00
_cell.angle_beta   90.00
_cell.angle_gamma   90.00
#
_symmetry.space_group_name_H-M   'P 1'
#
loop_
_entity.id
_entity.type
_entity.pdbx_description
1 polymer ?
#
loop_
_entity_poly.entity_id
_entity_poly.type
_entity_poly.pdbx_seq_one_letter_code
_entity_poly.pdbx_strand_id
1 'polypeptide(L)'
;ANSARIYMLFKFYRTAIILIQTNKNKVWRIIVYDKTGRDEGQIKIRYNKLFQQFEDNSKYTVSETSHKLSDSENISYEISVNNKQYAAVFYQLPYEGAQNRIVWFTITKDYGEYNIAIYYENDRNASHGEDL
;
A
#
# COMPACT_ATOMS: atom_id res chain seq x y z
N ALA A 1 -12.91 2.50 17.11
CA ALA A 1 -12.27 3.33 16.06
C ALA A 1 -13.31 3.70 15.01
N ASN A 2 -13.62 4.99 14.87
CA ASN A 2 -14.58 5.47 13.85
C ASN A 2 -13.90 5.44 12.48
N SER A 3 -14.27 4.47 11.64
CA SER A 3 -13.88 4.42 10.22
C SER A 3 -14.89 5.21 9.40
N ALA A 4 -14.45 6.33 8.82
CA ALA A 4 -15.23 7.01 7.80
C ALA A 4 -14.80 6.47 6.41
N ARG A 5 -15.76 5.93 5.66
CA ARG A 5 -15.57 5.57 4.24
C ARG A 5 -15.93 6.79 3.40
N ILE A 6 -14.95 7.37 2.71
CA ILE A 6 -15.17 8.49 1.78
C ILE A 6 -14.74 8.00 0.39
N TYR A 7 -15.67 7.93 -0.55
CA TYR A 7 -15.35 7.66 -1.94
C TYR A 7 -14.84 8.94 -2.58
N MET A 8 -13.54 9.02 -2.89
CA MET A 8 -12.97 10.12 -3.67
C MET A 8 -12.44 9.58 -5.00
N LEU A 9 -12.91 10.18 -6.10
CA LEU A 9 -12.56 9.77 -7.46
C LEU A 9 -11.20 10.36 -7.84
N PHE A 10 -10.12 9.59 -7.78
CA PHE A 10 -8.86 9.96 -8.41
C PHE A 10 -8.95 9.70 -9.93
N LYS A 11 -8.67 10.72 -10.75
CA LYS A 11 -8.69 10.62 -12.22
C LYS A 11 -7.59 9.67 -12.72
N PHE A 12 -7.93 8.39 -12.87
CA PHE A 12 -7.24 7.43 -13.75
C PHE A 12 -8.22 6.32 -14.17
N TYR A 13 -9.27 6.64 -14.95
CA TYR A 13 -10.21 5.71 -15.62
C TYR A 13 -10.76 4.48 -14.84
N ARG A 14 -10.54 4.36 -13.53
CA ARG A 14 -10.89 3.22 -12.68
C ARG A 14 -11.26 3.72 -11.28
N THR A 15 -12.22 3.04 -10.67
CA THR A 15 -12.71 3.35 -9.33
C THR A 15 -11.71 2.83 -8.29
N ALA A 16 -11.34 3.66 -7.32
CA ALA A 16 -10.58 3.25 -6.13
C ALA A 16 -11.45 3.43 -4.89
N ILE A 17 -11.22 2.61 -3.87
CA ILE A 17 -11.81 2.76 -2.54
C ILE A 17 -10.79 3.47 -1.66
N ILE A 18 -11.24 4.50 -0.93
CA ILE A 18 -10.41 5.20 0.04
C ILE A 18 -10.97 4.96 1.44
N LEU A 19 -10.12 4.48 2.33
CA LEU A 19 -10.42 4.31 3.75
C LEU A 19 -9.55 5.26 4.55
N ILE A 20 -10.16 6.03 5.45
CA ILE A 20 -9.45 6.98 6.30
C ILE A 20 -9.55 6.47 7.74
N GLN A 21 -8.39 6.27 8.37
CA GLN A 21 -8.30 5.95 9.79
C GLN A 21 -7.78 7.15 10.56
N THR A 22 -8.48 7.49 11.63
CA THR A 22 -8.16 8.62 12.50
C THR A 22 -7.87 8.16 13.92
N ASN A 23 -7.05 8.94 14.61
CA ASN A 23 -6.76 8.84 16.02
C ASN A 23 -6.81 10.24 16.63
N LYS A 24 -7.57 10.44 17.70
CA LYS A 24 -7.83 11.76 18.31
C LYS A 24 -8.17 12.85 17.26
N ASN A 25 -9.05 12.51 16.32
CA ASN A 25 -9.47 13.35 15.18
C ASN A 25 -8.37 13.73 14.17
N LYS A 26 -7.18 13.12 14.25
CA LYS A 26 -6.10 13.29 13.27
C LYS A 26 -6.02 12.06 12.38
N VAL A 27 -5.85 12.25 11.08
CA VAL A 27 -5.63 11.14 10.14
C VAL A 27 -4.25 10.55 10.38
N TRP A 28 -4.19 9.25 10.65
CA TRP A 28 -2.92 8.52 10.79
C TRP A 28 -2.70 7.53 9.66
N ARG A 29 -3.76 7.08 8.97
CA ARG A 29 -3.63 6.22 7.80
C ARG A 29 -4.69 6.52 6.74
N ILE A 30 -4.25 6.60 5.50
CA ILE A 30 -5.11 6.59 4.31
C ILE A 30 -4.80 5.32 3.53
N ILE A 31 -5.82 4.52 3.26
CA ILE A 31 -5.69 3.30 2.47
C ILE A 31 -6.38 3.54 1.13
N VAL A 32 -5.67 3.32 0.04
CA VAL A 32 -6.19 3.35 -1.33
C VAL A 32 -6.18 1.93 -1.88
N TYR A 33 -7.36 1.43 -2.25
CA TYR A 33 -7.55 0.05 -2.70
C TYR A 33 -8.13 0.03 -4.11
N ASP A 34 -7.54 -0.77 -5.00
CA ASP A 34 -8.07 -0.99 -6.35
C ASP A 34 -9.43 -1.71 -6.26
N LYS A 35 -10.50 -1.16 -6.87
CA LYS A 35 -11.84 -1.78 -6.78
C LYS A 35 -11.96 -3.08 -7.59
N THR A 36 -11.14 -3.25 -8.61
CA THR A 36 -11.24 -4.35 -9.57
C THR A 36 -10.11 -5.34 -9.37
N GLY A 37 -10.48 -6.59 -9.10
CA GLY A 37 -9.57 -7.72 -9.06
C GLY A 37 -8.83 -7.97 -10.37
N ARG A 38 -7.73 -8.70 -10.26
CA ARG A 38 -6.83 -9.04 -11.36
C ARG A 38 -6.39 -10.49 -11.28
N ASP A 39 -6.02 -11.05 -12.43
CA ASP A 39 -5.26 -12.30 -12.48
C ASP A 39 -3.80 -12.10 -12.02
N GLU A 40 -3.11 -13.23 -11.83
CA GLU A 40 -1.74 -13.28 -11.34
C GLU A 40 -0.73 -12.57 -12.27
N GLY A 41 -0.88 -12.67 -13.58
CA GLY A 41 0.02 -12.00 -14.52
C GLY A 41 -0.16 -10.47 -14.47
N GLN A 42 -1.42 -10.03 -14.46
CA GLN A 42 -1.76 -8.61 -14.39
C GLN A 42 -1.31 -7.94 -13.10
N ILE A 43 -1.47 -8.60 -11.95
CA ILE A 43 -1.05 -8.01 -10.66
C ILE A 43 0.47 -7.90 -10.56
N LYS A 44 1.24 -8.86 -11.09
CA LYS A 44 2.71 -8.77 -11.13
C LYS A 44 3.18 -7.54 -11.90
N ILE A 45 2.62 -7.33 -13.11
CA ILE A 45 2.90 -6.15 -13.93
C ILE A 45 2.51 -4.87 -13.19
N ARG A 46 1.33 -4.86 -12.52
CA ARG A 46 0.83 -3.68 -11.80
C ARG A 46 1.72 -3.33 -10.61
N TYR A 47 2.15 -4.32 -9.82
CA TYR A 47 3.06 -4.15 -8.69
C TYR A 47 4.39 -3.54 -9.15
N ASN A 48 5.03 -4.13 -10.16
CA ASN A 48 6.33 -3.65 -10.65
C ASN A 48 6.23 -2.24 -11.26
N LYS A 49 5.14 -1.93 -11.97
CA LYS A 49 4.88 -0.58 -12.47
C LYS A 49 4.68 0.42 -11.33
N LEU A 50 3.94 0.05 -10.28
CA LEU A 50 3.73 0.93 -9.12
C LEU A 50 5.04 1.15 -8.35
N PHE A 51 5.84 0.11 -8.18
CA PHE A 51 7.17 0.20 -7.58
C PHE A 51 8.04 1.20 -8.35
N GLN A 52 8.13 1.06 -9.68
CA GLN A 52 8.89 1.98 -10.53
C GLN A 52 8.38 3.43 -10.41
N GLN A 53 7.05 3.62 -10.34
CA GLN A 53 6.47 4.96 -10.18
C GLN A 53 6.89 5.65 -8.87
N PHE A 54 7.05 4.91 -7.78
CA PHE A 54 7.57 5.46 -6.53
C PHE A 54 9.09 5.67 -6.58
N GLU A 55 9.82 4.72 -7.17
CA GLU A 55 11.28 4.81 -7.36
C GLU A 55 11.69 6.02 -8.21
N ASP A 56 10.94 6.32 -9.27
CA ASP A 56 11.20 7.45 -10.17
C ASP A 56 10.77 8.81 -9.57
N ASN A 57 10.05 8.80 -8.45
CA ASN A 57 9.48 10.00 -7.87
C ASN A 57 10.40 10.60 -6.81
N SER A 58 10.92 11.80 -7.08
CA SER A 58 11.85 12.52 -6.19
C SER A 58 11.30 12.88 -4.80
N LYS A 59 10.00 12.66 -4.54
CA LYS A 59 9.40 12.83 -3.22
C LYS A 59 9.57 11.60 -2.32
N TYR A 60 10.08 10.49 -2.84
CA TYR A 60 10.20 9.22 -2.13
C TYR A 60 11.61 8.67 -2.20
N THR A 61 11.94 7.82 -1.24
CA THR A 61 13.11 6.93 -1.30
C THR A 61 12.67 5.53 -0.89
N VAL A 62 13.26 4.50 -1.49
CA VAL A 62 12.86 3.11 -1.28
C VAL A 62 13.54 2.51 -0.05
N SER A 63 12.82 1.66 0.69
CA SER A 63 13.42 0.86 1.75
C SER A 63 14.30 -0.26 1.18
N GLU A 64 15.44 -0.54 1.82
CA GLU A 64 16.42 -1.54 1.35
C GLU A 64 15.84 -2.96 1.21
N THR A 65 14.78 -3.28 1.96
CA THR A 65 14.11 -4.58 1.91
C THR A 65 13.09 -4.70 0.76
N SER A 66 12.77 -3.58 0.11
CA SER A 66 11.72 -3.51 -0.90
C SER A 66 12.29 -3.73 -2.30
N HIS A 67 11.65 -4.62 -3.05
CA HIS A 67 12.09 -5.00 -4.39
C HIS A 67 10.90 -5.27 -5.32
N LYS A 68 11.16 -5.20 -6.63
CA LYS A 68 10.25 -5.66 -7.69
C LYS A 68 10.08 -7.18 -7.61
N LEU A 69 8.94 -7.67 -8.06
CA LEU A 69 8.69 -9.09 -8.22
C LEU A 69 9.47 -9.64 -9.41
N SER A 70 9.94 -10.89 -9.28
CA SER A 70 10.52 -11.63 -10.39
C SER A 70 9.42 -12.14 -11.35
N ASP A 71 9.75 -12.28 -12.63
CA ASP A 71 8.80 -12.83 -13.62
C ASP A 71 8.46 -14.30 -13.34
N SER A 72 9.40 -15.05 -12.76
CA SER A 72 9.26 -16.45 -12.35
C SER A 72 8.48 -16.66 -11.06
N GLU A 73 8.13 -15.59 -10.32
CA GLU A 73 7.45 -15.71 -9.03
C GLU A 73 6.05 -16.32 -9.21
N ASN A 74 5.76 -17.41 -8.49
CA ASN A 74 4.40 -17.97 -8.35
C ASN A 74 3.71 -17.36 -7.14
N ILE A 75 3.11 -16.18 -7.32
CA ILE A 75 2.54 -15.43 -6.19
C ILE A 75 1.34 -16.14 -5.58
N SER A 76 0.60 -16.94 -6.35
CA SER A 76 -0.56 -17.68 -5.84
C SER A 76 -0.13 -18.71 -4.81
N TYR A 77 0.90 -19.49 -5.13
CA TYR A 77 1.47 -20.49 -4.23
C TYR A 77 2.08 -19.83 -3.00
N GLU A 78 2.91 -18.81 -3.20
CA GLU A 78 3.62 -18.15 -2.10
C GLU A 78 2.66 -17.48 -1.10
N ILE A 79 1.59 -16.82 -1.56
CA ILE A 79 0.59 -16.21 -0.68
C ILE A 79 -0.24 -17.30 0.03
N SER A 80 -0.70 -18.33 -0.69
CA SER A 80 -1.68 -19.28 -0.13
C SER A 80 -1.07 -20.43 0.68
N VAL A 81 0.16 -20.83 0.38
CA VAL A 81 0.82 -21.97 1.01
C VAL A 81 1.87 -21.49 2.01
N ASN A 82 2.71 -20.54 1.61
CA ASN A 82 3.80 -20.04 2.44
C ASN A 82 3.39 -18.85 3.32
N ASN A 83 2.17 -18.32 3.15
CA ASN A 83 1.70 -17.09 3.79
C ASN A 83 2.64 -15.89 3.55
N LYS A 84 3.33 -15.88 2.40
CA LYS A 84 4.25 -14.80 2.04
C LYS A 84 3.47 -13.53 1.76
N GLN A 85 3.89 -12.43 2.40
CA GLN A 85 3.36 -11.11 2.10
C GLN A 85 4.31 -10.38 1.15
N TYR A 86 3.83 -10.05 -0.04
CA TYR A 86 4.55 -9.15 -0.94
C TYR A 86 4.24 -7.71 -0.56
N ALA A 87 5.26 -6.97 -0.15
CA ALA A 87 5.14 -5.56 0.18
C ALA A 87 6.36 -4.77 -0.29
N ALA A 88 6.12 -3.52 -0.69
CA ALA A 88 7.17 -2.54 -0.92
C ALA A 88 6.89 -1.32 -0.04
N VAL A 89 7.97 -0.78 0.52
CA VAL A 89 7.97 0.31 1.49
C VAL A 89 8.83 1.45 0.94
N PHE A 90 8.28 2.65 1.02
CA PHE A 90 8.90 3.89 0.59
C PHE A 90 8.77 4.94 1.71
N TYR A 91 9.79 5.77 1.85
CA TYR A 91 9.83 6.87 2.81
C TYR A 91 9.63 8.20 2.09
N GLN A 92 8.76 9.06 2.63
CA GLN A 92 8.52 10.39 2.07
C GLN A 92 9.63 11.37 2.46
N LEU A 93 10.30 11.94 1.46
CA LEU A 93 11.36 12.91 1.64
C LEU A 93 10.82 14.28 2.12
N PRO A 94 11.63 15.08 2.86
CA PRO A 94 13.04 14.84 3.22
C PRO A 94 13.21 13.68 4.22
N TYR A 95 14.41 13.08 4.28
CA TYR A 95 14.65 11.88 5.09
C TYR A 95 14.40 12.12 6.60
N GLU A 96 14.60 13.35 7.06
CA GLU A 96 14.32 13.71 8.45
C GLU A 96 12.86 13.43 8.82
N GLY A 97 12.68 12.55 9.81
CA GLY A 97 11.39 12.09 10.27
C GLY A 97 10.59 11.27 9.25
N ALA A 98 11.20 10.82 8.14
CA ALA A 98 10.53 10.06 7.09
C ALA A 98 10.03 8.69 7.55
N GLN A 99 10.63 8.14 8.63
CA GLN A 99 10.11 6.94 9.30
C GLN A 99 8.69 7.14 9.86
N ASN A 100 8.25 8.38 10.07
CA ASN A 100 6.86 8.67 10.45
C ASN A 100 5.94 8.94 9.26
N ARG A 101 6.46 8.90 8.03
CA ARG A 101 5.75 9.25 6.79
C ARG A 101 6.02 8.18 5.74
N ILE A 102 5.50 6.99 6.03
CA ILE A 102 5.74 5.80 5.24
C ILE A 102 4.62 5.66 4.21
N VAL A 103 4.98 5.32 2.99
CA VAL A 103 4.05 4.79 2.01
C VAL A 103 4.45 3.36 1.70
N TRP A 104 3.54 2.42 1.92
CA TRP A 104 3.78 1.03 1.55
C TRP A 104 2.59 0.47 0.80
N PHE A 105 2.83 -0.54 -0.01
CA PHE A 105 1.75 -1.23 -0.69
C PHE A 105 1.98 -2.73 -0.71
N THR A 106 0.88 -3.48 -0.74
CA THR A 106 0.89 -4.94 -0.68
C THR A 106 -0.12 -5.54 -1.64
N ILE A 107 0.15 -6.77 -2.06
CA ILE A 107 -0.81 -7.57 -2.82
C ILE A 107 -1.76 -8.25 -1.84
N THR A 108 -3.06 -8.06 -2.03
CA THR A 108 -4.10 -8.83 -1.34
C THR A 108 -4.71 -9.84 -2.32
N LYS A 109 -5.17 -10.99 -1.79
CA LYS A 109 -5.89 -12.01 -2.55
C LYS A 109 -7.26 -12.20 -1.93
N ASP A 110 -8.30 -11.83 -2.67
CA ASP A 110 -9.71 -11.87 -2.23
C ASP A 110 -10.52 -12.63 -3.29
N TYR A 111 -11.22 -13.70 -2.88
CA TYR A 111 -12.05 -14.53 -3.77
C TYR A 111 -11.35 -15.03 -5.06
N GLY A 112 -10.04 -15.28 -4.99
CA GLY A 112 -9.24 -15.77 -6.13
C GLY A 112 -8.70 -14.68 -7.05
N GLU A 113 -9.06 -13.41 -6.80
CA GLU A 113 -8.53 -12.25 -7.51
C GLU A 113 -7.49 -11.52 -6.66
N TYR A 114 -6.56 -10.84 -7.33
CA TYR A 114 -5.53 -10.04 -6.67
C TYR A 114 -5.79 -8.54 -6.80
N ASN A 115 -5.50 -7.81 -5.74
CA ASN A 115 -5.58 -6.34 -5.68
C ASN A 115 -4.32 -5.74 -5.07
N ILE A 116 -4.11 -4.44 -5.28
CA ILE A 116 -3.11 -3.67 -4.52
C ILE A 116 -3.83 -2.79 -3.52
N ALA A 117 -3.37 -2.85 -2.28
CA ALA A 117 -3.68 -1.89 -1.23
C ALA A 117 -2.45 -1.00 -0.99
N ILE A 118 -2.61 0.32 -1.07
CA ILE A 118 -1.59 1.32 -0.79
C ILE A 118 -1.93 2.01 0.52
N TYR A 119 -0.96 2.14 1.40
CA TYR A 119 -1.07 2.70 2.73
C TYR A 119 -0.19 3.94 2.81
N TYR A 120 -0.80 5.08 3.10
CA TYR A 120 -0.11 6.30 3.48
C TYR A 120 -0.23 6.45 4.99
N GLU A 121 0.90 6.31 5.68
CA GLU A 121 0.96 6.30 7.13
C GLU A 121 1.60 7.57 7.66
N ASN A 122 0.98 8.14 8.68
CA ASN A 122 1.51 9.24 9.47
C ASN A 122 1.61 8.77 10.91
N ASP A 123 2.76 8.18 11.25
CA ASP A 123 2.99 7.55 12.55
C ASP A 123 2.96 8.57 13.69
N ARG A 124 3.23 9.86 13.42
CA ARG A 124 3.07 10.93 14.42
C ARG A 124 1.65 11.05 14.96
N ASN A 125 0.67 10.60 14.19
CA ASN A 125 -0.73 10.60 14.57
C ASN A 125 -1.19 9.20 15.04
N ALA A 126 -0.35 8.16 15.02
CA ALA A 126 -0.71 6.82 15.47
C ALA A 126 -0.95 6.79 16.99
N SER A 127 -1.72 5.80 17.45
CA SER A 127 -1.96 5.59 18.88
C SER A 127 -0.77 4.86 19.49
N HIS A 128 0.10 5.58 20.20
CA HIS A 128 1.28 5.00 20.87
C HIS A 128 0.93 4.39 22.24
N GLY A 129 -0.24 3.77 22.36
CA GLY A 129 -0.74 3.25 23.64
C GLY A 129 -1.31 4.31 24.59
N GLU A 130 -1.44 5.58 24.17
CA GLU A 130 -2.04 6.65 24.99
C GLU A 130 -3.53 6.44 25.31
N ASP A 131 -4.18 5.45 24.66
CA ASP A 131 -5.59 5.12 24.83
C ASP A 131 -5.79 3.72 25.47
N LEU A 132 -4.72 3.09 25.99
CA LEU A 132 -4.73 1.84 26.77
C LEU A 132 -4.51 2.13 28.26
#